data_AF-A0A1A9DDE0-F1
#
_entry.id   AF-A0A1A9DDE0-F1
#
_cell.length_a   1.000
_cell.length_b   1.000
_cell.length_c   1.000
_cell.angle_alpha   90.00
_cell.angle_beta   90.00
_cell.angle_gamma   90.00
#
_symmetry.space_group_name_H-M   'P 1'
#
loop_
_entity.id
_entity.type
_entity.pdbx_description
1 polymer ?
#
loop_
_entity_poly.entity_id
_entity_poly.type
_entity_poly.pdbx_seq_one_letter_code
_entity_poly.pdbx_strand_id
1 'polypeptide(L)'
;MTTTDTTKTVYDLITPELRADLITMVRDDSWPEMTDKQGERGVNQVAAFLAVAANTTERATPSLRVDLFWHALVLHTKPYAEFCDALGGGFIHHVPDRNSGHNPAEGRAAMLRTAEMIRSAGFDVDPEFWPIDGAADCTQSYAGCSDSPVAK
;
A
#
# COMPACT_ATOMS: atom_id res chain seq x y z
N MET A 1 -18.13 20.74 -28.22
CA MET A 1 -16.94 21.07 -27.41
C MET A 1 -17.14 20.42 -26.06
N THR A 2 -16.57 19.25 -25.87
CA THR A 2 -16.57 18.55 -24.58
C THR A 2 -15.19 18.79 -24.01
N THR A 3 -15.09 19.60 -22.97
CA THR A 3 -13.86 19.83 -22.21
C THR A 3 -13.48 18.52 -21.53
N THR A 4 -12.41 17.89 -22.00
CA THR A 4 -11.85 16.70 -21.39
C THR A 4 -11.29 17.07 -20.01
N ASP A 5 -11.65 16.23 -19.07
CA ASP A 5 -11.58 16.40 -17.63
C ASP A 5 -10.14 16.44 -17.10
N THR A 6 -10.01 17.17 -16.01
CA THR A 6 -8.90 17.38 -15.09
C THR A 6 -8.04 16.12 -14.89
N THR A 7 -6.71 16.24 -14.96
CA THR A 7 -5.76 15.13 -14.74
C THR A 7 -5.94 14.51 -13.36
N LYS A 8 -6.69 13.41 -13.29
CA LYS A 8 -6.91 12.65 -12.05
C LYS A 8 -5.63 11.90 -11.68
N THR A 9 -5.08 12.16 -10.50
CA THR A 9 -3.89 11.46 -10.00
C THR A 9 -4.29 10.11 -9.38
N VAL A 10 -3.32 9.23 -9.13
CA VAL A 10 -3.58 7.96 -8.41
C VAL A 10 -4.22 8.20 -7.04
N TYR A 11 -3.86 9.28 -6.36
CA TYR A 11 -4.35 9.61 -5.04
C TYR A 11 -5.84 9.99 -5.04
N ASP A 12 -6.32 10.54 -6.16
CA ASP A 12 -7.72 10.94 -6.36
C ASP A 12 -8.63 9.74 -6.69
N LEU A 13 -8.06 8.55 -6.91
CA LEU A 13 -8.84 7.31 -7.05
C LEU A 13 -9.46 6.86 -5.73
N ILE A 14 -8.90 7.29 -4.59
CA ILE A 14 -9.46 7.06 -3.26
C ILE A 14 -10.25 8.32 -2.88
N THR A 15 -11.58 8.23 -2.85
CA THR A 15 -12.45 9.38 -2.56
C THR A 15 -12.22 9.92 -1.15
N PRO A 16 -12.57 11.18 -0.87
CA PRO A 16 -12.45 11.75 0.49
C PRO A 16 -13.19 10.94 1.56
N GLU A 17 -14.36 10.40 1.23
CA GLU A 17 -15.17 9.58 2.15
C GLU A 17 -14.47 8.26 2.44
N LEU A 18 -14.03 7.55 1.40
CA LEU A 18 -13.30 6.29 1.56
C LEU A 18 -12.01 6.53 2.36
N ARG A 19 -11.27 7.59 2.05
CA ARG A 19 -10.06 7.99 2.78
C ARG A 19 -10.33 8.18 4.27
N ALA A 20 -11.39 8.88 4.65
CA ALA A 20 -11.76 9.08 6.05
C ALA A 20 -12.10 7.75 6.75
N ASP A 21 -12.80 6.85 6.06
CA ASP A 21 -13.13 5.52 6.58
C ASP A 21 -11.88 4.65 6.76
N LEU A 22 -10.95 4.64 5.80
CA LEU A 22 -9.67 3.92 5.92
C LEU A 22 -8.86 4.41 7.11
N ILE A 23 -8.75 5.73 7.30
CA ILE A 23 -8.02 6.33 8.41
C ILE A 23 -8.65 5.93 9.75
N THR A 24 -9.98 5.96 9.84
CA THR A 24 -10.73 5.55 11.04
C THR A 24 -10.48 4.09 11.35
N MET A 25 -10.60 3.21 10.36
CA MET A 25 -10.40 1.77 10.52
C MET A 25 -8.97 1.43 10.98
N VAL A 26 -7.94 1.99 10.32
CA VAL A 26 -6.54 1.76 10.73
C VAL A 26 -6.29 2.25 12.15
N ARG A 27 -6.83 3.42 12.52
CA ARG A 27 -6.70 3.97 13.87
C ARG A 27 -7.32 3.05 14.91
N ASP A 28 -8.57 2.65 14.70
CA ASP A 28 -9.34 1.91 15.69
C ASP A 28 -8.82 0.47 15.85
N ASP A 29 -8.42 -0.18 14.76
CA ASP A 29 -8.08 -1.60 14.77
C ASP A 29 -6.60 -1.89 15.02
N SER A 30 -5.69 -0.96 14.70
CA SER A 30 -4.24 -1.28 14.62
C SER A 30 -3.29 -0.18 15.07
N TRP A 31 -3.66 1.10 14.95
CA TRP A 31 -2.77 2.22 15.26
C TRP A 31 -3.49 3.38 15.98
N PRO A 32 -3.90 3.22 17.26
CA PRO A 32 -4.73 4.20 17.98
C PRO A 32 -4.11 5.59 18.13
N GLU A 33 -2.77 5.69 18.20
CA GLU A 33 -2.03 6.94 18.31
C GLU A 33 -1.80 7.65 16.96
N MET A 34 -2.29 7.09 15.85
CA MET A 34 -2.15 7.68 14.52
C MET A 34 -2.85 9.04 14.41
N THR A 35 -2.08 10.08 14.11
CA THR A 35 -2.59 11.42 13.81
C THR A 35 -3.29 11.46 12.45
N ASP A 36 -4.20 12.41 12.24
CA ASP A 36 -4.87 12.60 10.94
C ASP A 36 -3.86 12.79 9.80
N LYS A 37 -2.76 13.54 10.05
CA LYS A 37 -1.69 13.76 9.06
C LYS A 37 -0.98 12.47 8.67
N GLN A 38 -0.75 11.55 9.62
CA GLN A 38 -0.20 10.23 9.32
C GLN A 38 -1.23 9.41 8.54
N GLY A 39 -2.51 9.47 8.90
CA GLY A 39 -3.60 8.85 8.15
C GLY A 39 -3.59 9.24 6.67
N GLU A 40 -3.58 10.54 6.39
CA GLU A 40 -3.54 11.10 5.04
C GLU A 40 -2.33 10.63 4.23
N ARG A 41 -1.15 10.62 4.86
CA ARG A 41 0.09 10.13 4.25
C ARG A 41 -0.01 8.62 3.99
N GLY A 42 -0.54 7.84 4.91
CA GLY A 42 -0.70 6.40 4.77
C GLY A 42 -1.59 6.00 3.60
N VAL A 43 -2.71 6.70 3.40
CA VAL A 43 -3.59 6.51 2.24
C VAL A 43 -2.85 6.81 0.92
N ASN A 44 -2.00 7.85 0.90
CA ASN A 44 -1.18 8.12 -0.28
C ASN A 44 -0.13 7.02 -0.53
N GLN A 45 0.51 6.51 0.52
CA GLN A 45 1.53 5.47 0.39
C GLN A 45 0.95 4.14 -0.10
N VAL A 46 -0.25 3.74 0.36
CA VAL A 46 -0.92 2.53 -0.17
C VAL A 46 -1.34 2.70 -1.63
N ALA A 47 -1.82 3.89 -2.03
CA ALA A 47 -2.19 4.15 -3.42
C ALA A 47 -0.97 4.05 -4.36
N ALA A 48 0.16 4.63 -3.95
CA ALA A 48 1.42 4.54 -4.71
C ALA A 48 1.96 3.10 -4.78
N PHE A 49 1.91 2.37 -3.67
CA PHE A 49 2.28 0.95 -3.62
C PHE A 49 1.46 0.11 -4.61
N LEU A 50 0.14 0.26 -4.61
CA LEU A 50 -0.74 -0.50 -5.51
C LEU A 50 -0.59 -0.09 -6.97
N ALA A 51 -0.34 1.19 -7.27
CA ALA A 51 -0.02 1.62 -8.63
C ALA A 51 1.26 0.97 -9.17
N VAL A 52 2.30 0.86 -8.35
CA VAL A 52 3.51 0.12 -8.72
C VAL A 52 3.19 -1.36 -8.89
N ALA A 53 2.52 -1.98 -7.91
CA ALA A 53 2.16 -3.39 -7.95
C ALA A 53 1.35 -3.78 -9.19
N ALA A 54 0.48 -2.89 -9.68
CA ALA A 54 -0.31 -3.09 -10.89
C ALA A 54 0.52 -3.07 -12.19
N ASN A 55 1.69 -2.41 -12.18
CA ASN A 55 2.45 -2.09 -13.39
C ASN A 55 3.84 -2.75 -13.44
N THR A 56 4.20 -3.56 -12.43
CA THR A 56 5.47 -4.28 -12.37
C THR A 56 5.28 -5.77 -12.61
N THR A 57 6.32 -6.42 -13.14
CA THR A 57 6.41 -7.90 -13.18
C THR A 57 7.17 -8.45 -11.97
N GLU A 58 7.80 -7.58 -11.19
CA GLU A 58 8.50 -7.95 -9.96
C GLU A 58 7.52 -8.07 -8.78
N ARG A 59 7.87 -8.90 -7.80
CA ARG A 59 7.10 -8.96 -6.56
C ARG A 59 7.30 -7.66 -5.76
N ALA A 60 6.23 -6.93 -5.56
CA ALA A 60 6.17 -5.83 -4.60
C ALA A 60 5.88 -6.36 -3.18
N THR A 61 6.40 -5.70 -2.16
CA THR A 61 6.21 -6.07 -0.75
C THR A 61 6.03 -4.78 0.04
N PRO A 62 4.89 -4.58 0.72
CA PRO A 62 4.65 -3.40 1.51
C PRO A 62 5.49 -3.42 2.80
N SER A 63 5.61 -2.25 3.44
CA SER A 63 5.98 -2.20 4.85
C SER A 63 4.77 -2.52 5.74
N LEU A 64 5.00 -2.73 7.04
CA LEU A 64 3.91 -2.95 8.01
C LEU A 64 2.86 -1.83 7.95
N ARG A 65 3.28 -0.57 7.99
CA ARG A 65 2.33 0.56 8.00
C ARG A 65 1.53 0.64 6.72
N VAL A 66 2.16 0.42 5.56
CA VAL A 66 1.46 0.44 4.27
C VAL A 66 0.48 -0.72 4.16
N ASP A 67 0.87 -1.88 4.69
CA ASP A 67 0.03 -3.08 4.72
C ASP A 67 -1.22 -2.92 5.60
N LEU A 68 -1.15 -2.15 6.71
CA LEU A 68 -2.35 -1.79 7.48
C LEU A 68 -3.40 -1.05 6.64
N PHE A 69 -2.97 -0.09 5.82
CA PHE A 69 -3.87 0.63 4.92
C PHE A 69 -4.35 -0.24 3.76
N TRP A 70 -3.53 -1.17 3.27
CA TRP A 70 -3.96 -2.11 2.24
C TRP A 70 -5.03 -3.07 2.78
N HIS A 71 -4.85 -3.56 4.01
CA HIS A 71 -5.86 -4.37 4.70
C HIS A 71 -7.18 -3.61 4.89
N ALA A 72 -7.14 -2.34 5.30
CA ALA A 72 -8.36 -1.53 5.39
C ALA A 72 -9.02 -1.37 4.01
N LEU A 73 -8.23 -1.12 2.96
CA LEU A 73 -8.76 -0.89 1.62
C LEU A 73 -9.35 -2.16 0.99
N VAL A 74 -8.71 -3.32 1.11
CA VAL A 74 -9.21 -4.57 0.50
C VAL A 74 -10.55 -5.02 1.08
N LEU A 75 -10.86 -4.64 2.32
CA LEU A 75 -12.16 -4.89 2.96
C LEU A 75 -13.29 -4.05 2.35
N HIS A 76 -12.97 -2.92 1.74
CA HIS A 76 -13.88 -2.13 0.92
C HIS A 76 -13.94 -2.70 -0.49
N THR A 77 -14.42 -3.94 -0.61
CA THR A 77 -14.29 -4.79 -1.82
C THR A 77 -14.73 -4.12 -3.13
N LYS A 78 -15.84 -3.36 -3.14
CA LYS A 78 -16.29 -2.63 -4.33
C LYS A 78 -15.35 -1.47 -4.69
N PRO A 79 -15.09 -0.48 -3.80
CA PRO A 79 -14.09 0.55 -4.09
C PRO A 79 -12.70 0.01 -4.42
N TYR A 80 -12.28 -1.09 -3.79
CA TYR A 80 -10.99 -1.71 -4.07
C TYR A 80 -10.92 -2.30 -5.49
N ALA A 81 -11.98 -2.98 -5.94
CA ALA A 81 -12.05 -3.48 -7.31
C ALA A 81 -12.03 -2.32 -8.33
N GLU A 82 -12.82 -1.26 -8.09
CA GLU A 82 -12.85 -0.07 -8.94
C GLU A 82 -11.49 0.64 -8.99
N PHE A 83 -10.80 0.72 -7.84
CA PHE A 83 -9.44 1.27 -7.74
C PHE A 83 -8.45 0.43 -8.56
N CYS A 84 -8.47 -0.90 -8.41
CA CYS A 84 -7.60 -1.82 -9.17
C CYS A 84 -7.84 -1.71 -10.69
N ASP A 85 -9.10 -1.68 -11.12
CA ASP A 85 -9.46 -1.54 -12.53
C ASP A 85 -8.94 -0.21 -13.12
N ALA A 86 -9.04 0.87 -12.35
CA ALA A 86 -8.56 2.18 -12.77
C ALA A 86 -7.02 2.26 -12.90
N LEU A 87 -6.27 1.39 -12.21
CA LEU A 87 -4.82 1.28 -12.37
C LEU A 87 -4.40 0.55 -13.67
N GLY A 88 -5.33 -0.14 -14.34
CA GLY A 88 -5.09 -0.82 -15.62
C GLY A 88 -4.39 -2.18 -15.52
N GLY A 89 -4.02 -2.63 -14.31
CA GLY A 89 -3.33 -3.90 -14.05
C GLY A 89 -4.23 -5.07 -13.60
N GLY A 90 -5.56 -4.89 -13.66
CA GLY A 90 -6.53 -5.87 -13.17
C GLY A 90 -6.60 -5.94 -11.64
N PHE A 91 -7.35 -6.91 -11.11
CA PHE A 91 -7.55 -7.05 -9.67
C PHE A 91 -6.27 -7.51 -8.97
N ILE A 92 -5.79 -6.69 -8.03
CA ILE A 92 -4.59 -7.00 -7.25
C ILE A 92 -4.99 -7.90 -6.08
N HIS A 93 -4.61 -9.17 -6.12
CA HIS A 93 -4.91 -10.09 -5.03
C HIS A 93 -3.93 -9.93 -3.87
N HIS A 94 -4.45 -9.76 -2.65
CA HIS A 94 -3.66 -9.91 -1.42
C HIS A 94 -3.49 -11.40 -1.13
N VAL A 95 -2.23 -11.86 -1.08
CA VAL A 95 -1.89 -13.25 -0.76
C VAL A 95 -0.95 -13.26 0.44
N PRO A 96 -1.44 -13.70 1.61
CA PRO A 96 -0.60 -13.82 2.79
C PRO A 96 0.49 -14.86 2.58
N ASP A 97 1.73 -14.50 2.87
CA ASP A 97 2.81 -15.48 2.85
C ASP A 97 2.91 -16.17 4.22
N ARG A 98 2.53 -17.45 4.26
CA ARG A 98 2.55 -18.28 5.47
C ARG A 98 3.61 -19.39 5.42
N ASN A 99 4.28 -19.54 4.29
CA ASN A 99 5.06 -20.73 3.96
C ASN A 99 6.53 -20.45 3.63
N SER A 100 6.89 -19.20 3.36
CA SER A 100 8.31 -18.82 3.38
C SER A 100 8.80 -18.91 4.83
N GLY A 101 9.95 -19.54 5.06
CA GLY A 101 10.61 -19.39 6.36
C GLY A 101 10.89 -17.91 6.53
N HIS A 102 10.18 -17.22 7.43
CA HIS A 102 10.25 -15.77 7.55
C HIS A 102 11.70 -15.35 7.87
N ASN A 103 12.47 -14.95 6.86
CA ASN A 103 13.77 -14.35 7.02
C ASN A 103 13.60 -12.82 7.06
N PRO A 104 13.75 -12.17 8.23
CA PRO A 104 13.54 -10.73 8.34
C PRO A 104 14.45 -9.89 7.43
N ALA A 105 15.65 -10.40 7.11
CA ALA A 105 16.57 -9.71 6.20
C ALA A 105 16.06 -9.72 4.75
N GLU A 106 15.47 -10.83 4.31
CA GLU A 106 14.87 -10.95 2.96
C GLU A 106 13.62 -10.09 2.82
N GLY A 107 12.74 -10.09 3.84
CA GLY A 107 11.56 -9.23 3.86
C GLY A 107 11.94 -7.74 3.84
N ARG A 108 12.96 -7.34 4.61
CA ARG A 108 13.48 -5.97 4.56
C ARG A 108 14.04 -5.62 3.18
N ALA A 109 14.82 -6.51 2.56
CA ALA A 109 15.36 -6.28 1.23
C ALA A 109 14.25 -6.17 0.17
N ALA A 110 13.17 -6.95 0.28
CA ALA A 110 12.00 -6.86 -0.61
C ALA A 110 11.22 -5.56 -0.45
N MET A 111 10.99 -5.12 0.79
CA MET A 111 10.38 -3.83 1.10
C MET A 111 11.23 -2.67 0.55
N LEU A 112 12.55 -2.70 0.71
CA LEU A 112 13.46 -1.68 0.17
C LEU A 112 13.42 -1.61 -1.37
N ARG A 113 13.38 -2.76 -2.05
CA ARG A 113 13.19 -2.79 -3.52
C ARG A 113 11.86 -2.16 -3.92
N THR A 114 10.80 -2.42 -3.16
CA THR A 114 9.48 -1.83 -3.40
C THR A 114 9.48 -0.31 -3.23
N ALA A 115 10.12 0.20 -2.18
CA ALA A 115 10.29 1.63 -1.98
C ALA A 115 11.06 2.27 -3.17
N GLU A 116 12.08 1.60 -3.70
CA GLU A 116 12.81 2.11 -4.87
C GLU A 116 11.97 2.08 -6.16
N MET A 117 11.12 1.05 -6.34
CA MET A 117 10.16 1.02 -7.45
C MET A 117 9.16 2.19 -7.37
N ILE A 118 8.64 2.49 -6.17
CA ILE A 118 7.74 3.64 -5.92
C ILE A 118 8.42 4.96 -6.30
N ARG A 119 9.66 5.15 -5.83
CA ARG A 119 10.46 6.33 -6.18
C ARG A 119 10.71 6.44 -7.68
N SER A 120 11.08 5.34 -8.32
CA SER A 120 11.37 5.28 -9.76
C SER A 120 10.12 5.56 -10.62
N ALA A 121 8.93 5.23 -10.10
CA ALA A 121 7.65 5.57 -10.71
C ALA A 121 7.24 7.03 -10.51
N GLY A 122 8.04 7.84 -9.79
CA GLY A 122 7.80 9.26 -9.56
C GLY A 122 6.90 9.57 -8.37
N PHE A 123 6.60 8.59 -7.51
CA PHE A 123 5.84 8.80 -6.29
C PHE A 123 6.74 9.09 -5.09
N ASP A 124 6.19 9.80 -4.11
CA ASP A 124 6.87 10.08 -2.85
C ASP A 124 6.99 8.81 -2.00
N VAL A 125 8.22 8.54 -1.53
CA VAL A 125 8.52 7.50 -0.55
C VAL A 125 8.68 8.15 0.81
N ASP A 126 7.68 7.95 1.66
CA ASP A 126 7.68 8.52 2.99
C ASP A 126 8.53 7.68 3.96
N PRO A 127 9.60 8.22 4.57
CA PRO A 127 10.50 7.47 5.46
C PRO A 127 9.81 6.87 6.70
N GLU A 128 8.70 7.47 7.14
CA GLU A 128 7.93 6.95 8.27
C GLU A 128 7.13 5.70 7.88
N PHE A 129 6.70 5.61 6.62
CA PHE A 129 5.98 4.47 6.09
C PHE A 129 6.92 3.46 5.43
N TRP A 130 8.10 3.86 4.98
CA TRP A 130 9.14 3.02 4.40
C TRP A 130 10.44 3.19 5.20
N PRO A 131 10.62 2.42 6.29
CA PRO A 131 11.74 2.57 7.22
C PRO A 131 13.03 2.01 6.59
N ILE A 132 13.64 2.80 5.72
CA ILE A 132 14.83 2.43 4.93
C ILE A 132 16.08 2.29 5.82
N ASP A 133 16.17 3.07 6.90
CA ASP A 133 17.34 3.13 7.80
C ASP A 133 17.30 2.12 8.96
N GLY A 134 16.46 1.07 8.86
CA GLY A 134 16.44 -0.03 9.82
C GLY A 134 15.64 0.20 11.10
N ALA A 135 14.95 1.34 11.24
CA ALA A 135 14.22 1.73 12.45
C ALA A 135 12.85 1.04 12.67
N ALA A 136 12.43 0.12 11.80
CA ALA A 136 11.23 -0.69 12.06
C ALA A 136 11.58 -2.15 12.14
N ASP A 137 11.22 -2.74 13.28
CA ASP A 137 11.15 -4.16 13.47
C ASP A 137 10.11 -4.74 12.52
N CYS A 138 10.54 -5.60 11.59
CA CYS A 138 9.67 -6.53 10.84
C CYS A 138 9.15 -7.63 11.77
N THR A 139 8.71 -7.26 12.98
CA THR A 139 8.29 -8.21 14.00
C THR A 139 6.86 -7.91 14.35
N GLN A 140 6.01 -8.93 14.16
CA GLN A 140 4.60 -8.99 14.56
C GLN A 140 3.58 -8.55 13.50
N SER A 141 3.67 -9.15 12.32
CA SER A 141 2.51 -9.92 11.83
C SER A 141 2.92 -11.38 11.96
N TYR A 142 2.00 -12.26 12.32
CA TYR A 142 2.16 -13.72 12.27
C TYR A 142 2.57 -14.24 10.86
N ALA A 143 2.75 -13.36 9.87
CA ALA A 143 3.14 -13.59 8.48
C ALA A 143 4.43 -12.87 8.02
N GLY A 144 5.17 -12.15 8.89
CA GLY A 144 6.38 -11.44 8.45
C GLY A 144 6.12 -10.34 7.40
N CYS A 145 7.17 -9.62 7.00
CA CYS A 145 7.12 -8.59 5.94
C CYS A 145 7.06 -9.25 4.54
N SER A 146 6.09 -10.14 4.28
CA SER A 146 6.07 -10.98 3.06
C SER A 146 4.74 -11.01 2.31
N ASP A 147 3.73 -10.25 2.74
CA ASP A 147 2.49 -10.11 1.97
C ASP A 147 2.81 -9.48 0.62
N SER A 148 2.38 -10.15 -0.44
CA SER A 148 2.77 -9.79 -1.80
C SER A 148 1.54 -9.73 -2.69
N PRO A 149 1.39 -8.65 -3.47
CA PRO A 149 0.37 -8.61 -4.49
C PRO A 149 0.72 -9.59 -5.60
N VAL A 150 -0.31 -10.24 -6.13
CA VAL A 150 -0.22 -10.99 -7.38
C VAL A 150 -1.27 -10.44 -8.34
N ALA A 151 -0.82 -9.74 -9.37
CA ALA A 151 -1.62 -9.38 -10.53
C ALA A 151 -1.81 -10.64 -11.41
N LYS A 152 -2.98 -10.76 -12.04
CA LYS A 152 -3.30 -11.80 -13.03
C LYS A 152 -3.54 -11.16 -14.38
#